data_AF-A0A7Z2JG94-F1
#
_entry.id   AF-A0A7Z2JG94-F1
#
_cell.length_a   1.000
_cell.length_b   1.000
_cell.length_c   1.000
_cell.angle_alpha   90.00
_cell.angle_beta   90.00
_cell.angle_gamma   90.00
#
_symmetry.space_group_name_H-M   'P 1'
#
loop_
_entity.id
_entity.type
_entity.pdbx_description
1 polymer ?
#
loop_
_entity_poly.entity_id
_entity_poly.type
_entity_poly.pdbx_seq_one_letter_code
_entity_poly.pdbx_strand_id
1 'polypeptide(L)' 'MKTLFTQSDARFVLSLALEIATDQAAQAGVELESATGSAIYDDVIESTLAKFAPTVTMDEFYCLLSRPDVLH' A
#
# COMPACT_ATOMS: atom_id res chain seq x y z
N MET A 1 19.13 -11.39 -10.09
CA MET A 1 18.54 -10.18 -10.70
C MET A 1 17.63 -9.55 -9.67
N LYS A 2 17.84 -8.29 -9.27
CA LYS A 2 16.85 -7.55 -8.46
C LYS A 2 15.70 -7.21 -9.41
N THR A 3 14.52 -7.76 -9.17
CA THR A 3 13.30 -7.33 -9.85
C THR A 3 13.10 -5.85 -9.54
N LEU A 4 13.01 -5.02 -10.57
CA LEU A 4 12.76 -3.59 -10.40
C LEU A 4 11.31 -3.43 -9.97
N PHE A 5 11.07 -2.86 -8.79
CA PHE A 5 9.73 -2.52 -8.34
C PHE A 5 9.22 -1.32 -9.14
N THR A 6 8.08 -1.49 -9.80
CA THR A 6 7.51 -0.51 -10.73
C THR A 6 6.31 0.22 -10.15
N GLN A 7 5.83 1.25 -10.85
CA GLN A 7 4.59 1.93 -10.50
C GLN A 7 3.37 0.99 -10.54
N SER A 8 3.33 0.06 -11.50
CA SER A 8 2.27 -0.94 -11.59
C SER A 8 2.28 -1.88 -10.37
N ASP A 9 3.47 -2.27 -9.90
CA ASP A 9 3.61 -3.07 -8.68
C ASP A 9 3.18 -2.28 -7.44
N ALA A 10 3.52 -0.99 -7.37
CA ALA A 10 3.07 -0.10 -6.29
C ALA A 10 1.54 0.02 -6.25
N ARG A 11 0.88 0.18 -7.40
CA ARG A 11 -0.59 0.20 -7.48
C ARG A 11 -1.21 -1.12 -7.09
N PHE A 12 -0.60 -2.24 -7.48
CA PHE A 12 -1.06 -3.56 -7.10
C PHE A 12 -0.99 -3.78 -5.58
N VAL A 13 0.15 -3.41 -4.97
CA VAL A 13 0.34 -3.44 -3.50
C VAL A 13 -0.68 -2.56 -2.80
N LEU A 14 -0.93 -1.34 -3.31
CA LEU A 14 -1.92 -0.42 -2.74
C LEU A 14 -3.33 -1.01 -2.76
N SER A 15 -3.76 -1.59 -3.89
CA SER A 15 -5.07 -2.21 -4.04
C SER A 15 -5.26 -3.39 -3.08
N LEU A 16 -4.24 -4.24 -2.94
CA LEU A 16 -4.26 -5.35 -1.97
C LEU A 16 -4.31 -4.85 -0.53
N ALA A 17 -3.50 -3.85 -0.20
CA ALA A 17 -3.48 -3.29 1.14
C ALA A 17 -4.85 -2.67 1.49
N LEU A 18 -5.50 -2.01 0.54
CA LEU A 18 -6.85 -1.47 0.74
C LEU A 18 -7.90 -2.56 1.01
N GLU A 19 -7.87 -3.66 0.24
CA GLU A 19 -8.79 -4.79 0.45
C GLU A 19 -8.61 -5.40 1.84
N ILE A 20 -7.35 -5.66 2.23
CA ILE A 20 -7.02 -6.24 3.54
C ILE A 20 -7.39 -5.29 4.69
N ALA A 21 -7.08 -4.00 4.57
CA ALA A 21 -7.38 -3.02 5.60
C ALA A 21 -8.89 -2.80 5.77
N THR A 22 -9.65 -2.84 4.67
CA THR A 22 -11.11 -2.75 4.71
C THR A 22 -11.71 -3.93 5.47
N ASP A 23 -11.25 -5.15 5.18
CA ASP A 23 -11.69 -6.35 5.87
C ASP A 23 -11.33 -6.32 7.36
N GLN A 24 -10.09 -5.93 7.71
CA GLN A 24 -9.67 -5.80 9.10
C GLN A 24 -10.43 -4.70 9.86
N ALA A 25 -10.67 -3.55 9.24
CA ALA A 25 -11.46 -2.48 9.84
C ALA A 25 -12.91 -2.94 10.08
N ALA A 26 -13.52 -3.65 9.12
CA ALA A 26 -14.85 -4.21 9.27
C ALA A 26 -14.91 -5.25 10.41
N GLN A 27 -13.92 -6.12 10.54
CA GLN A 27 -13.82 -7.09 11.63
C GLN A 27 -13.65 -6.42 13.01
N ALA A 28 -12.92 -5.30 13.05
CA ALA A 28 -12.77 -4.48 14.25
C ALA A 28 -14.01 -3.60 14.55
N GLY A 29 -14.98 -3.52 13.62
CA GLY A 29 -16.15 -2.66 13.73
C GLY A 29 -15.82 -1.17 13.65
N VAL A 30 -14.75 -0.80 12.94
CA VAL A 30 -14.29 0.59 12.78
C VAL A 30 -14.41 1.02 11.32
N GLU A 31 -14.70 2.31 11.11
CA GLU A 31 -14.66 2.89 9.76
C GLU A 31 -13.21 3.11 9.34
N LEU A 32 -12.89 2.82 8.08
CA LEU A 32 -11.54 3.00 7.53
C LEU A 32 -11.08 4.47 7.58
N GLU A 33 -12.02 5.41 7.45
CA GLU A 33 -11.76 6.87 7.51
C GLU A 33 -11.55 7.39 8.95
N SER A 34 -11.79 6.56 9.97
CA SER A 34 -11.52 6.92 11.36
C SER A 34 -10.02 6.92 11.67
N ALA A 35 -9.62 7.55 12.78
CA ALA A 35 -8.22 7.51 13.21
C ALA A 35 -7.70 6.07 13.40
N THR A 36 -8.56 5.18 13.92
CA THR A 36 -8.24 3.75 14.09
C THR A 36 -8.15 3.03 12.75
N GLY A 37 -9.08 3.31 11.83
CA GLY A 37 -9.07 2.74 10.48
C GLY A 37 -7.83 3.16 9.68
N SER A 38 -7.42 4.42 9.80
CA SER A 38 -6.20 4.94 9.17
C SER A 38 -4.95 4.22 9.71
N ALA A 39 -4.89 3.97 11.03
CA ALA A 39 -3.77 3.23 11.61
C ALA A 39 -3.70 1.78 11.08
N ILE A 40 -4.85 1.10 10.97
CA ILE A 40 -4.93 -0.23 10.34
C ILE A 40 -4.43 -0.17 8.89
N TYR A 41 -4.85 0.84 8.13
CA TYR A 41 -4.45 1.00 6.75
C TYR A 41 -2.94 1.18 6.58
N ASP A 42 -2.31 2.02 7.40
CA ASP A 42 -0.87 2.26 7.38
C ASP A 42 -0.07 0.98 7.72
N ASP A 43 -0.48 0.27 8.78
CA ASP A 43 0.12 -1.01 9.18
C ASP A 43 0.00 -2.08 8.08
N VAL A 44 -1.15 -2.11 7.40
CA VAL A 44 -1.41 -3.05 6.30
C VAL A 44 -0.59 -2.68 5.06
N ILE A 45 -0.42 -1.40 4.73
CA ILE A 45 0.47 -0.99 3.64
C ILE A 45 1.90 -1.42 3.94
N GLU A 46 2.42 -1.12 5.13
CA GLU A 46 3.79 -1.43 5.50
C GLU A 46 4.05 -2.95 5.43
N SER A 47 3.17 -3.74 6.02
CA SER A 47 3.28 -5.21 6.01
C SER A 47 3.15 -5.81 4.60
N THR A 48 2.25 -5.28 3.77
CA THR A 48 2.08 -5.70 2.38
C THR A 48 3.32 -5.34 1.56
N LEU A 49 3.83 -4.12 1.69
CA LEU A 49 5.04 -3.67 1.01
C LEU A 49 6.25 -4.53 1.42
N ALA A 50 6.44 -4.80 2.71
CA ALA A 50 7.52 -5.64 3.22
C ALA A 50 7.46 -7.08 2.64
N LYS A 51 6.26 -7.60 2.37
CA LYS A 51 6.07 -8.95 1.81
C LYS A 51 6.43 -9.02 0.33
N PHE A 52 6.04 -8.02 -0.47
CA PHE A 52 6.20 -8.05 -1.93
C PHE A 52 7.48 -7.36 -2.41
N ALA A 53 7.94 -6.33 -1.68
CA ALA A 53 9.09 -5.51 -2.03
C ALA A 53 9.87 -5.09 -0.76
N PRO A 54 10.50 -6.03 -0.03
CA PRO A 54 11.17 -5.77 1.25
C PRO A 54 12.32 -4.76 1.19
N THR A 55 12.81 -4.45 -0.01
CA THR A 55 13.89 -3.47 -0.21
C THR A 55 13.39 -2.09 -0.60
N VAL A 56 12.07 -1.91 -0.75
CA VAL A 56 11.45 -0.64 -1.12
C VAL A 56 10.98 0.07 0.13
N THR A 57 11.37 1.33 0.28
CA THR A 57 10.93 2.18 1.38
C THR A 57 9.53 2.75 1.12
N MET A 58 8.83 3.15 2.18
CA MET A 58 7.52 3.82 2.06
C MET A 58 7.61 5.10 1.22
N ASP A 59 8.71 5.86 1.33
CA ASP A 59 8.92 7.07 0.54
C ASP A 59 9.04 6.74 -0.96
N GLU A 60 9.84 5.72 -1.33
CA GLU A 60 9.94 5.26 -2.71
C GLU A 60 8.60 4.73 -3.25
N PHE A 61 7.85 4.01 -2.42
CA PHE A 61 6.52 3.52 -2.74
C PHE A 61 5.55 4.66 -3.07
N TYR A 62 5.43 5.67 -2.20
CA TYR A 62 4.57 6.82 -2.45
C TYR A 62 5.08 7.69 -3.59
N CYS A 63 6.40 7.80 -3.77
CA CYS A 63 6.99 8.48 -4.92
C CYS A 63 6.54 7.82 -6.24
N LEU A 64 6.54 6.49 -6.31
CA LEU A 64 6.05 5.75 -7.47
C LEU A 64 4.56 5.97 -7.72
N LEU A 65 3.74 5.99 -6.67
CA LEU A 65 2.30 6.27 -6.78
C LEU A 65 2.00 7.70 -7.25
N SER A 66 2.82 8.66 -6.82
CA SER A 66 2.66 10.09 -7.12
C SER A 66 3.13 10.48 -8.53
N ARG A 67 3.87 9.61 -9.22
CA ARG A 67 4.33 9.89 -10.59
C ARG A 67 3.13 9.92 -11.53
N PRO A 68 2.88 11.03 -12.25
CA PRO A 68 1.90 11.01 -13.32
C PRO A 68 2.32 9.97 -14.37
N ASP A 69 1.36 9.19 -14.88
CA ASP A 69 1.52 8.36 -16.08
C ASP A 69 1.70 9.30 -17.28
N VAL A 70 2.87 9.93 -17.40
CA VAL A 70 3.21 10.67 -18.61
C VAL A 70 3.69 9.63 -19.63
N LEU A 71 2.70 9.15 -20.39
CA LEU A 71 2.87 8.53 -21.70
C LEU A 71 3.86 9.38 -22.52
N HIS A 72 5.02 8.79 -22.83
CA HIS A 72 5.84 9.19 -23.96
C HIS A 72 5.74 8.13 -25.05
#